data_AF-A0A0W1B537-F1
#
_entry.id   AF-A0A0W1B537-F1
#
_cell.length_a   1.000
_cell.length_b   1.000
_cell.length_c   1.000
_cell.angle_alpha   90.00
_cell.angle_beta   90.00
_cell.angle_gamma   90.00
#
_symmetry.space_group_name_H-M   'P 1'
#
loop_
_entity.id
_entity.type
_entity.pdbx_description
1 polymer ?
#
loop_
_entity_poly.entity_id
_entity_poly.type
_entity_poly.pdbx_seq_one_letter_code
_entity_poly.pdbx_strand_id
1 'polypeptide(L)'
;MANLQNTKRIMISLPDHLLQEVDGIVQLENSNRSELIRQAMKLYLSERRKRSIRESMQRGYMEMAKINLTMACEAFLAEEDADSTLGRLVSGV
;
A
#
# COMPACT_ATOMS: atom_id res chain seq x y z
N MET A 1 18.16 17.51 6.70
CA MET A 1 17.41 18.47 5.88
C MET A 1 17.42 17.97 4.44
N ALA A 2 16.32 17.36 3.96
CA ALA A 2 16.27 16.81 2.62
C ALA A 2 16.30 17.94 1.58
N ASN A 3 17.11 17.76 0.55
CA ASN A 3 17.44 18.78 -0.45
C ASN A 3 16.18 19.20 -1.24
N LEU A 4 15.65 20.40 -1.00
CA LEU A 4 14.39 20.91 -1.58
C LEU A 4 14.52 21.44 -3.03
N GLN A 5 15.65 21.24 -3.72
CA GLN A 5 15.99 22.04 -4.91
C GLN A 5 16.45 21.22 -6.13
N ASN A 6 15.73 20.16 -6.52
CA ASN A 6 15.96 19.54 -7.84
C ASN A 6 14.67 19.13 -8.56
N THR A 7 13.84 20.13 -8.88
CA THR A 7 12.73 19.93 -9.83
C THR A 7 13.27 19.97 -11.26
N LYS A 8 13.12 18.88 -12.01
CA LYS A 8 13.36 18.88 -13.46
C LYS A 8 12.09 19.31 -14.20
N ARG A 9 12.22 20.23 -15.16
CA ARG A 9 11.12 20.59 -16.05
C ARG A 9 11.00 19.54 -17.14
N ILE A 10 9.79 19.12 -17.43
CA ILE A 10 9.46 18.21 -18.53
C ILE A 10 8.41 18.87 -19.41
N MET A 11 8.48 18.63 -20.72
CA MET A 11 7.43 19.00 -21.66
C MET A 11 6.61 17.75 -21.96
N ILE A 12 5.30 17.84 -21.81
CA ILE A 12 4.37 16.74 -22.06
C ILE A 12 3.28 17.20 -23.04
N SER A 13 2.82 16.29 -23.88
CA SER A 13 1.66 16.52 -24.73
C SER A 13 0.46 15.85 -24.08
N LEU A 14 -0.65 16.58 -23.96
CA LEU A 14 -1.91 16.10 -23.42
C LEU A 14 -3.02 16.40 -24.43
N PRO A 15 -4.05 15.55 -24.54
CA PRO A 15 -5.23 15.88 -25.34
C PRO A 15 -5.91 17.15 -24.84
N ASP A 16 -6.41 17.97 -25.76
CA ASP A 16 -7.04 19.27 -25.42
C ASP A 16 -8.22 19.13 -24.47
N HIS A 17 -9.06 18.11 -24.65
CA HIS A 17 -10.21 17.86 -23.77
C HIS A 17 -9.77 17.61 -22.31
N LEU A 18 -8.71 16.82 -22.11
CA LEU A 18 -8.19 16.53 -20.79
C LEU A 18 -7.58 17.78 -20.15
N LEU A 19 -6.92 18.62 -20.95
CA LEU A 19 -6.38 19.90 -20.48
C LEU A 19 -7.50 20.86 -20.05
N GLN A 20 -8.63 20.88 -20.77
CA GLN A 20 -9.81 21.66 -20.39
C GLN A 20 -10.43 21.18 -19.07
N GLU A 21 -10.51 19.87 -18.84
CA GLU A 21 -10.96 19.32 -17.56
C GLU A 21 -10.04 19.72 -16.41
N VAL A 22 -8.72 19.63 -16.63
CA VAL A 22 -7.70 20.08 -15.67
C VAL A 22 -7.86 21.56 -15.35
N ASP A 23 -8.12 22.40 -16.35
CA ASP A 23 -8.34 23.84 -16.15
C ASP A 23 -9.55 24.15 -15.30
N GLY A 24 -10.66 23.43 -15.49
CA GLY A 24 -11.86 23.58 -14.67
C GLY A 24 -11.57 23.32 -13.18
N ILE A 25 -10.82 22.26 -12.88
CA ILE A 25 -10.45 21.89 -11.50
C ILE A 25 -9.49 22.94 -10.92
N VAL A 26 -8.47 23.33 -11.68
CA VAL A 26 -7.48 24.32 -11.26
C VAL A 26 -8.14 25.66 -10.89
N GLN A 27 -9.17 26.06 -11.65
CA GLN A 27 -9.93 27.28 -11.38
C GLN A 27 -10.81 27.16 -10.12
N LEU A 28 -11.43 26.00 -9.89
CA LEU A 28 -12.24 25.74 -8.69
C LEU A 28 -11.38 25.74 -7.41
N GLU A 29 -10.20 25.12 -7.47
CA GLU A 29 -9.31 24.94 -6.33
C GLU A 29 -8.32 26.10 -6.12
N ASN A 30 -8.39 27.14 -6.96
CA ASN A 30 -7.46 28.27 -6.98
C ASN A 30 -5.97 27.83 -6.97
N SER A 31 -5.68 26.81 -7.78
CA SER A 31 -4.36 26.14 -7.85
C SER A 31 -3.67 26.44 -9.19
N ASN A 32 -2.62 25.69 -9.54
CA ASN A 32 -2.00 25.75 -10.86
C ASN A 32 -1.89 24.36 -11.49
N ARG A 33 -1.90 24.31 -12.84
CA ARG A 33 -1.81 23.07 -13.62
C ARG A 33 -0.64 22.18 -13.21
N SER A 34 0.54 22.79 -13.02
CA SER A 34 1.76 22.05 -12.64
C SER A 34 1.63 21.37 -11.29
N GLU A 35 0.94 22.00 -10.33
CA GLU A 35 0.70 21.45 -9.01
C GLU A 35 -0.29 20.29 -9.06
N LEU A 36 -1.40 20.46 -9.78
CA LEU A 36 -2.37 19.39 -10.01
C LEU A 36 -1.69 18.16 -10.66
N ILE A 37 -0.89 18.38 -11.70
CA ILE A 37 -0.16 17.31 -12.39
C ILE A 37 0.83 16.62 -11.45
N ARG A 38 1.56 17.38 -10.61
CA ARG A 38 2.46 16.80 -9.61
C ARG A 38 1.72 15.96 -8.57
N GLN A 39 0.56 16.42 -8.11
CA GLN A 39 -0.26 15.69 -7.14
C GLN A 39 -0.81 14.40 -7.75
N ALA A 40 -1.37 14.48 -8.97
CA ALA A 40 -1.87 13.32 -9.71
C ALA A 40 -0.74 12.28 -9.94
N MET A 41 0.46 12.73 -10.34
CA MET A 41 1.61 11.84 -10.51
C MET A 41 2.02 11.17 -9.19
N LYS A 42 2.11 11.91 -8.08
CA LYS A 42 2.43 11.34 -6.76
C LYS A 42 1.39 10.29 -6.35
N LEU A 43 0.10 10.59 -6.52
CA LEU A 43 -0.98 9.68 -6.22
C LEU A 43 -0.87 8.40 -7.06
N TYR A 44 -0.73 8.54 -8.37
CA TYR A 44 -0.59 7.41 -9.30
C TYR A 44 0.58 6.49 -8.91
N LEU A 45 1.76 7.06 -8.66
CA LEU A 45 2.93 6.28 -8.24
C LEU A 45 2.71 5.58 -6.90
N SER A 46 2.06 6.24 -5.94
CA SER A 46 1.76 5.67 -4.64
C SER A 46 0.82 4.47 -4.74
N GLU A 47 -0.25 4.58 -5.53
CA GLU A 47 -1.22 3.50 -5.75
C GLU A 47 -0.61 2.34 -6.54
N ARG A 48 0.23 2.65 -7.54
CA ARG A 48 0.98 1.62 -8.28
C ARG A 48 1.90 0.83 -7.36
N ARG A 49 2.60 1.51 -6.44
CA ARG A 49 3.48 0.87 -5.45
C ARG A 49 2.68 0.01 -4.47
N LYS A 50 1.55 0.50 -3.93
CA LYS A 50 0.66 -0.28 -3.05
C LYS A 50 0.19 -1.56 -3.73
N ARG A 51 -0.23 -1.46 -5.00
CA ARG A 51 -0.64 -2.63 -5.79
C ARG A 51 0.49 -3.64 -5.95
N SER A 52 1.69 -3.18 -6.31
CA SER A 52 2.85 -4.05 -6.46
C SER A 52 3.22 -4.77 -5.15
N ILE A 53 3.15 -4.09 -4.01
CA ILE A 53 3.38 -4.71 -2.70
C ILE A 53 2.34 -5.81 -2.43
N ARG A 54 1.04 -5.53 -2.65
CA ARG A 54 -0.02 -6.54 -2.45
C ARG A 54 0.18 -7.76 -3.34
N GLU A 55 0.49 -7.57 -4.61
CA GLU A 55 0.74 -8.67 -5.55
C GLU A 55 1.98 -9.48 -5.13
N SER A 56 3.04 -8.82 -4.65
CA SER A 56 4.22 -9.52 -4.14
C SER A 56 3.95 -10.28 -2.85
N MET A 57 3.15 -9.73 -1.93
CA MET A 57 2.75 -10.40 -0.69
C MET A 57 1.93 -11.64 -1.00
N GLN A 58 0.94 -11.53 -1.90
CA GLN A 58 0.13 -12.69 -2.31
C GLN A 58 1.00 -13.80 -2.89
N ARG A 59 1.93 -13.48 -3.79
CA ARG A 59 2.86 -14.48 -4.33
C ARG A 59 3.71 -15.12 -3.23
N GLY A 60 4.31 -14.33 -2.35
CA GLY A 60 5.12 -14.86 -1.25
C GLY A 60 4.33 -15.78 -0.32
N TYR A 61 3.08 -15.44 0.00
CA TYR A 61 2.21 -16.31 0.80
C TYR A 61 1.89 -17.62 0.10
N MET A 62 1.63 -17.58 -1.21
CA MET A 62 1.37 -18.80 -2.00
C MET A 62 2.62 -19.69 -2.10
N GLU A 63 3.79 -19.09 -2.32
CA GLU A 63 5.08 -19.79 -2.37
C GLU A 63 5.40 -20.47 -1.03
N MET A 64 5.13 -19.81 0.08
CA MET A 64 5.38 -20.32 1.43
C MET A 64 4.25 -21.17 2.00
N ALA A 65 3.13 -21.34 1.29
CA ALA A 65 1.91 -21.95 1.83
C ALA A 65 2.16 -23.33 2.46
N LYS A 66 2.98 -24.17 1.82
CA LYS A 66 3.31 -25.50 2.34
C LYS A 66 4.11 -25.44 3.64
N ILE A 67 5.14 -24.60 3.70
CA ILE A 67 6.00 -24.46 4.89
C ILE A 67 5.19 -23.87 6.05
N ASN A 68 4.42 -22.81 5.78
CA ASN A 68 3.56 -22.17 6.78
C ASN A 68 2.53 -23.15 7.32
N LEU A 69 1.93 -24.00 6.47
CA LEU A 69 0.99 -25.03 6.91
C LEU A 69 1.67 -26.08 7.79
N THR A 70 2.84 -26.58 7.38
CA THR A 70 3.59 -27.56 8.18
C THR A 70 3.94 -27.00 9.57
N MET A 71 4.47 -25.78 9.63
CA MET A 71 4.79 -25.13 10.90
C MET A 71 3.55 -24.95 11.79
N ALA A 72 2.41 -24.55 11.21
CA ALA A 72 1.16 -24.41 11.94
C ALA A 72 0.67 -25.76 12.50
N CYS A 73 0.76 -26.84 11.72
CA CYS A 73 0.39 -28.17 12.18
C CYS A 73 1.31 -28.69 13.30
N GLU A 74 2.62 -28.43 13.20
CA GLU A 74 3.59 -28.82 14.23
C GLU A 74 3.38 -28.07 15.55
N ALA A 75 3.00 -26.79 15.48
CA ALA A 75 2.74 -25.96 16.66
C ALA A 75 1.38 -26.21 17.32
N PHE A 76 0.41 -26.77 16.59
CA PHE A 76 -1.00 -26.85 17.01
C PHE A 76 -1.22 -27.44 18.41
N LEU A 77 -0.61 -28.59 18.70
CA LEU A 77 -0.79 -29.25 20.00
C LEU A 77 -0.20 -28.42 21.16
N ALA A 78 0.92 -27.75 20.91
CA ALA A 78 1.54 -26.89 21.92
C ALA A 78 0.68 -25.65 22.20
N GLU A 79 0.00 -25.12 21.19
CA GLU A 79 -0.96 -24.01 21.35
C GLU A 79 -2.19 -24.45 22.15
N GLU A 80 -2.75 -25.64 21.86
CA GLU A 80 -3.90 -26.20 22.57
C GLU A 80 -3.59 -26.48 24.05
N ASP A 81 -2.44 -27.10 24.34
CA ASP A 81 -1.98 -27.36 25.70
C ASP A 81 -1.75 -26.05 26.49
N ALA A 82 -1.20 -25.03 25.84
CA ALA A 82 -0.99 -23.72 26.44
C ALA A 82 -2.32 -23.02 26.78
N ASP A 83 -3.29 -23.07 25.88
CA ASP A 83 -4.62 -22.47 26.08
C ASP A 83 -5.39 -23.18 27.21
N SER A 84 -5.34 -24.51 27.23
CA SER A 84 -5.90 -25.33 28.32
C SER A 84 -5.26 -25.01 29.68
N THR A 85 -3.93 -24.89 29.72
CA THR A 85 -3.19 -24.54 30.94
C THR A 85 -3.57 -23.14 31.43
N LEU A 86 -3.67 -22.17 30.53
CA LEU A 86 -4.14 -20.83 30.84
C LEU A 86 -5.56 -20.86 31.41
N GLY A 87 -6.49 -21.54 30.73
CA GLY A 87 -7.88 -21.69 31.17
C GLY A 87 -8.00 -22.23 32.59
N ARG A 88 -7.22 -23.26 32.94
CA ARG A 88 -7.17 -23.79 34.31
C ARG A 88 -6.67 -22.74 35.31
N LEU A 89 -5.56 -22.08 35.02
CA LEU A 89 -4.95 -21.06 35.90
C LEU A 89 -5.91 -19.92 36.26
N VAL A 90 -6.71 -19.43 35.30
CA VAL A 90 -7.68 -18.34 35.55
C VAL A 90 -9.05 -18.80 36.08
N SER A 91 -9.40 -20.08 35.94
CA SER A 91 -10.69 -20.60 36.42
C SER A 91 -10.75 -20.82 37.94
N GLY A 92 -9.60 -20.82 38.63
CA GLY A 92 -9.53 -21.03 40.07
C GLY A 92 -9.80 -22.48 40.50
N VAL A 93 -9.85 -23.44 39.56
CA VAL A 93 -9.93 -24.90 39.79
C VAL A 93 -8.79 -25.62 39.08
#